data_AF-A0A392MTH8-F1
#
_entry.id   AF-A0A392MTH8-F1
#
_cell.length_a   1.000
_cell.length_b   1.000
_cell.length_c   1.000
_cell.angle_alpha   90.00
_cell.angle_beta   90.00
_cell.angle_gamma   90.00
#
_symmetry.space_group_name_H-M   'P 1'
#
loop_
_entity.id
_entity.type
_entity.pdbx_description
1 polymer ?
#
loop_
_entity_poly.entity_id
_entity_poly.type
_entity_poly.pdbx_seq_one_letter_code
_entity_poly.pdbx_strand_id
1 'polypeptide(L)'
;MSSSRPSSARIFKAIADPPTTSLQRLKGLTTGGLPTFVDVGNSFGAPAIVEDNFINQLFQNGKKVVMMGDDTWTQLFPHHFERSYPYPSFNVKDLHTVDNGCIEHLFPSLYEEDWDVLIAHFLGV
;
A
#
# COMPACT_ATOMS: atom_id res chain seq x y z
N MET A 1 -1.54 -21.92 6.44
CA MET A 1 -3.02 -21.88 6.35
C MET A 1 -3.58 -21.86 4.91
N SER A 2 -2.77 -21.69 3.86
CA SER A 2 -3.26 -21.73 2.45
C SER A 2 -3.39 -23.14 1.85
N SER A 3 -2.80 -24.17 2.46
CA SER A 3 -2.78 -25.54 1.91
C SER A 3 -4.09 -26.31 2.08
N SER A 4 -4.99 -25.87 2.95
CA SER A 4 -6.25 -26.56 3.25
C SER A 4 -7.47 -26.02 2.49
N ARG A 5 -7.32 -24.89 1.77
CA ARG A 5 -8.38 -24.29 0.93
C ARG A 5 -7.76 -23.72 -0.37
N PRO A 6 -7.67 -24.52 -1.44
CA PRO A 6 -7.01 -24.11 -2.69
C PRO A 6 -7.70 -22.96 -3.45
N SER A 7 -8.88 -22.52 -3.02
CA SER A 7 -9.64 -21.40 -3.62
C SER A 7 -9.38 -20.03 -2.98
N SER A 8 -8.59 -19.94 -1.92
CA SER A 8 -8.41 -18.70 -1.15
C SER A 8 -7.30 -17.78 -1.66
N ALA A 9 -6.58 -18.19 -2.71
CA ALA A 9 -5.53 -17.38 -3.33
C ALA A 9 -5.56 -17.52 -4.85
N ARG A 10 -5.23 -16.44 -5.56
CA ARG A 10 -5.10 -16.39 -7.02
C ARG A 10 -3.79 -15.70 -7.38
N ILE A 11 -3.08 -16.25 -8.37
CA ILE A 11 -1.86 -15.64 -8.92
C ILE A 11 -2.26 -14.84 -10.16
N PHE A 12 -1.88 -13.58 -10.19
CA PHE A 12 -2.06 -12.70 -11.34
C PHE A 12 -0.70 -12.22 -11.84
N LYS A 13 -0.57 -12.00 -13.16
CA LYS A 13 0.60 -11.37 -13.75
C LYS A 13 0.35 -9.86 -13.83
N ALA A 14 1.08 -9.08 -13.06
CA ALA A 14 1.12 -7.62 -13.20
C ALA A 14 2.28 -7.25 -14.13
N ILE A 15 1.98 -6.56 -15.25
CA ILE A 15 2.99 -5.99 -16.14
C ILE A 15 3.03 -4.49 -15.83
N ALA A 16 4.17 -4.00 -15.36
CA ALA A 16 4.33 -2.59 -15.04
C ALA A 16 4.87 -1.83 -16.24
N ASP A 17 4.08 -0.87 -16.74
CA ASP A 17 4.54 0.09 -17.75
C ASP A 17 5.51 1.10 -17.14
N PRO A 18 6.49 1.63 -17.89
CA PRO A 18 7.34 2.72 -17.43
C PRO A 18 6.53 4.00 -17.14
N PRO A 19 6.89 4.82 -16.13
CA PRO A 19 8.01 4.67 -15.20
C PRO A 19 7.71 3.75 -14.00
N THR A 20 8.73 3.00 -13.55
CA THR A 20 8.57 1.95 -12.53
C THR A 20 8.80 2.43 -11.10
N THR A 21 8.41 3.66 -10.76
CA THR A 21 8.54 4.18 -9.39
C THR A 21 7.41 3.67 -8.48
N SER A 22 7.67 3.56 -7.17
CA SER A 22 6.69 3.04 -6.20
C SER A 22 5.38 3.84 -6.23
N LEU A 23 5.47 5.18 -6.24
CA LEU A 23 4.31 6.06 -6.29
C LEU A 23 3.41 5.81 -7.50
N GLN A 24 3.99 5.68 -8.70
CA GLN A 24 3.21 5.49 -9.94
C GLN A 24 2.49 4.13 -9.94
N ARG A 25 3.15 3.11 -9.39
CA ARG A 25 2.56 1.78 -9.25
C ARG A 25 1.46 1.74 -8.20
N LEU A 26 1.64 2.41 -7.06
CA LEU A 26 0.59 2.54 -6.05
C LEU A 26 -0.62 3.25 -6.63
N LYS A 27 -0.42 4.38 -7.32
CA LYS A 27 -1.52 5.11 -7.99
C LYS A 27 -2.24 4.25 -9.01
N GLY A 28 -1.51 3.55 -9.89
CA GLY A 28 -2.13 2.66 -10.88
C GLY A 28 -2.89 1.49 -10.24
N LEU A 29 -2.34 0.89 -9.18
CA LEU A 29 -2.96 -0.22 -8.46
C LEU A 29 -4.26 0.20 -7.75
N THR A 30 -4.29 1.39 -7.14
CA THR A 30 -5.43 1.83 -6.33
C THR A 30 -6.51 2.53 -7.15
N THR A 31 -6.16 3.23 -8.23
CA THR A 31 -7.13 3.94 -9.09
C THR A 31 -7.62 3.09 -10.27
N GLY A 32 -6.87 2.05 -10.67
CA GLY A 32 -7.12 1.30 -11.91
C GLY A 32 -6.82 2.09 -13.18
N GLY A 33 -6.26 3.31 -13.07
CA GLY A 33 -5.88 4.18 -14.18
C GLY A 33 -4.45 3.96 -14.67
N LEU A 34 -4.16 4.43 -15.88
CA LEU A 34 -2.79 4.51 -16.39
C LEU A 34 -2.05 5.69 -15.74
N PRO A 35 -0.78 5.54 -15.32
CA PRO A 35 0.00 6.65 -14.81
C PRO A 35 0.19 7.73 -15.89
N THR A 36 -0.04 9.01 -15.57
CA THR A 36 0.12 10.10 -16.55
C THR A 36 1.48 10.78 -16.38
N PHE A 37 2.05 11.33 -17.46
CA PHE A 37 3.36 12.02 -17.43
C PHE A 37 3.45 13.18 -16.41
N VAL A 38 2.32 13.79 -16.04
CA VAL A 38 2.24 14.87 -15.04
C VAL A 38 2.57 14.35 -13.63
N ASP A 39 2.28 13.07 -13.35
CA ASP A 39 2.51 12.45 -12.04
C ASP A 39 4.00 12.22 -11.75
N VAL A 40 4.85 12.19 -12.79
CA VAL A 40 6.31 12.01 -12.67
C VAL A 40 6.96 13.24 -12.01
N GLY A 41 6.49 14.46 -12.33
CA GLY A 41 6.98 15.69 -11.72
C GLY A 41 6.60 15.81 -10.24
N ASN A 42 5.42 15.30 -9.87
CA ASN A 42 4.92 15.30 -8.49
C ASN A 42 5.52 14.19 -7.61
N SER A 43 6.28 13.25 -8.20
CA SER A 43 6.98 12.20 -7.44
C SER A 43 8.08 12.77 -6.52
N PHE A 44 8.43 14.05 -6.64
CA PHE A 44 9.34 14.77 -5.75
C PHE A 44 8.66 15.45 -4.55
N GLY A 45 7.33 15.45 -4.49
CA GLY A 45 6.57 16.14 -3.44
C GLY A 45 5.28 15.45 -2.99
N ALA A 46 5.10 14.18 -3.35
CA ALA A 46 3.96 13.30 -3.08
C ALA A 46 2.67 14.03 -2.63
N PRO A 47 1.98 14.73 -3.56
CA PRO A 47 0.66 15.27 -3.24
C PRO A 47 -0.32 14.10 -3.01
N ALA A 48 -1.27 14.31 -2.10
CA ALA A 48 -2.36 13.37 -1.87
C ALA A 48 -3.10 13.03 -3.19
N ILE A 49 -3.50 11.77 -3.35
CA ILE A 49 -4.29 11.33 -4.52
C ILE A 49 -5.70 11.90 -4.38
N VAL A 50 -6.13 12.66 -5.39
CA VAL A 50 -7.46 13.30 -5.43
C VAL A 50 -8.43 12.49 -6.29
N GLU A 51 -7.91 11.67 -7.21
CA GLU A 51 -8.72 10.80 -8.04
C GLU A 51 -9.41 9.68 -7.24
N ASP A 52 -10.54 9.21 -7.75
CA ASP A 52 -11.22 8.07 -7.16
C ASP A 52 -10.31 6.84 -7.13
N ASN A 53 -10.31 6.16 -6.00
CA ASN A 53 -9.42 5.04 -5.75
C ASN A 53 -10.02 4.11 -4.70
N PHE A 54 -9.59 2.85 -4.71
CA PHE A 54 -10.12 1.82 -3.83
C PHE A 54 -9.97 2.15 -2.33
N ILE A 55 -8.91 2.84 -1.93
CA ILE A 55 -8.71 3.24 -0.53
C ILE A 55 -9.76 4.28 -0.10
N ASN A 56 -10.02 5.28 -0.95
CA ASN A 56 -11.11 6.23 -0.73
C ASN A 56 -12.47 5.54 -0.72
N GLN A 57 -12.72 4.60 -1.63
CA GLN A 57 -13.97 3.82 -1.63
C GLN A 57 -14.16 3.02 -0.33
N LEU A 58 -13.12 2.37 0.19
CA LEU A 58 -13.16 1.70 1.49
C LEU A 58 -13.52 2.67 2.62
N PHE A 59 -12.82 3.80 2.69
CA PHE A 59 -13.04 4.84 3.69
C PHE A 59 -14.48 5.38 3.66
N GLN A 60 -14.99 5.75 2.48
CA GLN A 60 -16.37 6.26 2.32
C GLN A 60 -17.44 5.23 2.68
N ASN A 61 -17.12 3.94 2.59
CA ASN A 61 -18.01 2.84 3.02
C ASN A 61 -17.81 2.45 4.49
N GLY A 62 -17.10 3.27 5.28
CA GLY A 62 -16.90 3.04 6.72
C GLY A 62 -16.04 1.81 7.03
N LYS A 63 -15.20 1.37 6.08
CA LYS A 63 -14.31 0.24 6.27
C LYS A 63 -13.08 0.64 7.06
N LYS A 64 -12.72 -0.18 8.04
CA LYS A 64 -11.51 0.01 8.84
C LYS A 64 -10.31 -0.55 8.10
N VAL A 65 -9.46 0.35 7.61
CA VAL A 65 -8.26 -0.01 6.85
C VAL A 65 -7.03 0.18 7.73
N VAL A 66 -6.21 -0.88 7.84
CA VAL A 66 -4.92 -0.85 8.54
C VAL A 66 -3.80 -0.97 7.51
N MET A 67 -2.82 -0.07 7.58
CA MET A 67 -1.70 0.00 6.64
C MET A 67 -0.36 -0.11 7.36
N MET A 68 0.52 -0.99 6.87
CA MET A 68 1.91 -1.07 7.30
C MET A 68 2.83 -1.08 6.08
N GLY A 69 3.93 -0.34 6.16
CA GLY A 69 4.86 -0.20 5.05
C GLY A 69 5.49 1.18 5.02
N ASP A 70 6.01 1.59 3.87
CA ASP A 70 6.68 2.87 3.77
C ASP A 70 5.69 4.07 3.81
N ASP A 71 6.22 5.22 4.21
CA ASP A 71 5.48 6.46 4.46
C ASP A 71 4.82 7.07 3.20
N THR A 72 5.19 6.61 1.99
CA THR A 72 4.53 7.01 0.73
C THR A 72 3.02 6.76 0.81
N TRP A 73 2.57 5.66 1.44
CA TRP A 73 1.15 5.37 1.60
C TRP A 73 0.41 6.46 2.39
N THR A 74 0.99 6.93 3.50
CA THR A 74 0.37 7.98 4.31
C THR A 74 0.40 9.35 3.63
N GLN A 75 1.37 9.58 2.75
CA GLN A 75 1.44 10.79 1.93
C GLN A 75 0.37 10.76 0.82
N LEU A 76 0.16 9.61 0.18
CA LEU A 76 -0.83 9.44 -0.90
C LEU A 76 -2.28 9.41 -0.40
N PHE A 77 -2.54 8.80 0.76
CA PHE A 77 -3.89 8.63 1.32
C PHE A 77 -3.99 9.20 2.74
N PRO A 78 -3.82 10.52 2.92
CA PRO A 78 -3.86 11.13 4.24
C PRO A 78 -5.24 10.91 4.89
N HIS A 79 -5.27 10.52 6.17
CA HIS A 79 -6.49 10.31 6.97
C HIS A 79 -7.42 9.16 6.52
N HIS A 80 -7.00 8.32 5.58
CA HIS A 80 -7.83 7.20 5.10
C HIS A 80 -7.64 5.90 5.90
N PHE A 81 -6.63 5.82 6.75
CA PHE A 81 -6.31 4.63 7.55
C PHE A 81 -6.79 4.81 8.98
N GLU A 82 -7.47 3.80 9.51
CA GLU A 82 -7.83 3.71 10.93
C GLU A 82 -6.57 3.60 11.80
N ARG A 83 -5.59 2.84 11.29
CA ARG A 83 -4.28 2.64 11.91
C ARG A 83 -3.22 2.55 10.83
N SER A 84 -2.08 3.21 11.04
CA SER A 84 -0.94 3.12 10.14
C SER A 84 0.39 2.94 10.87
N TYR A 85 1.27 2.16 10.26
CA TYR A 85 2.65 1.93 10.70
C TYR A 85 3.61 2.34 9.57
N PRO A 86 3.88 3.64 9.39
CA PRO A 86 4.73 4.14 8.32
C PRO A 86 6.22 4.05 8.66
N TYR A 87 7.02 3.60 7.70
CA TYR A 87 8.48 3.56 7.76
C TYR A 87 9.11 4.48 6.70
N PRO A 88 10.32 5.02 6.92
CA PRO A 88 10.93 5.95 5.95
C PRO A 88 11.14 5.34 4.54
N SER A 89 10.56 5.96 3.51
CA SER A 89 10.66 5.47 2.11
C SER A 89 12.00 5.76 1.41
N PHE A 90 12.72 6.81 1.81
CA PHE A 90 13.94 7.28 1.12
C PHE A 90 15.26 6.80 1.72
N ASN A 91 15.25 5.82 2.63
CA ASN A 91 16.49 5.31 3.22
C ASN A 91 17.12 4.19 2.37
N VAL A 92 17.83 4.57 1.30
CA VAL A 92 18.48 3.63 0.36
C VAL A 92 19.54 2.71 1.00
N LYS A 93 19.99 2.99 2.23
CA LYS A 93 20.97 2.16 2.94
C LYS A 93 20.32 1.11 3.83
N ASP A 94 19.01 1.20 4.05
CA ASP A 94 18.26 0.35 4.94
C ASP A 94 17.25 -0.47 4.15
N LEU A 95 17.52 -1.77 4.07
CA LEU A 95 16.74 -2.72 3.28
C LEU A 95 15.83 -3.60 4.13
N HIS A 96 15.84 -3.45 5.46
CA HIS A 96 15.21 -4.41 6.36
C HIS A 96 14.25 -3.77 7.37
N THR A 97 14.38 -2.48 7.70
CA THR A 97 13.49 -1.84 8.69
C THR A 97 12.03 -1.91 8.28
N VAL A 98 11.71 -1.65 7.01
CA VAL A 98 10.33 -1.73 6.50
C VAL A 98 9.79 -3.15 6.61
N ASP A 99 10.57 -4.14 6.15
CA ASP A 99 10.13 -5.53 6.13
C ASP A 99 9.97 -6.12 7.53
N ASN A 100 10.92 -5.83 8.43
CA ASN A 100 10.83 -6.23 9.83
C ASN A 100 9.65 -5.57 10.54
N GLY A 101 9.43 -4.28 10.30
CA GLY A 101 8.31 -3.55 10.85
C GLY A 101 6.95 -4.07 10.36
N CYS A 102 6.85 -4.37 9.07
CA CYS A 102 5.70 -5.07 8.50
C CYS A 102 5.49 -6.43 9.17
N ILE A 103 6.53 -7.25 9.38
CA ILE A 103 6.41 -8.54 10.09
C ILE A 103 5.93 -8.34 11.53
N GLU A 104 6.50 -7.35 12.24
CA GLU A 104 6.20 -7.05 13.63
C GLU A 104 4.72 -6.72 13.84
N HIS A 105 4.09 -6.02 12.90
CA HIS A 105 2.68 -5.61 13.00
C HIS A 105 1.71 -6.54 12.26
N LEU A 106 2.12 -7.15 11.14
CA LEU A 106 1.25 -7.99 10.32
C LEU A 106 0.74 -9.20 11.09
N PHE A 107 1.64 -9.97 11.71
CA PHE A 107 1.26 -11.21 12.35
C PHE A 107 0.34 -11.02 13.55
N PRO A 108 0.58 -10.05 14.46
CA PRO A 108 -0.38 -9.73 15.52
C PRO A 108 -1.73 -9.27 14.97
N SER A 109 -1.76 -8.37 13.99
CA SER A 109 -3.01 -7.86 13.42
C SER A 109 -3.88 -8.95 12.78
N LEU A 110 -3.30 -10.04 12.27
CA LEU A 110 -4.08 -11.18 11.76
C LEU A 110 -4.96 -11.87 12.82
N TYR A 111 -4.68 -11.68 14.12
CA TYR A 111 -5.48 -12.21 15.22
C TYR A 111 -6.44 -11.18 15.82
N GLU A 112 -6.43 -9.94 15.32
CA GLU A 112 -7.35 -8.88 15.71
C GLU A 112 -8.60 -8.91 14.80
N GLU A 113 -9.77 -8.58 15.35
CA GLU A 113 -11.05 -8.51 14.61
C GLU A 113 -11.49 -7.05 14.35
N ASP A 114 -10.57 -6.11 14.47
CA ASP A 114 -10.86 -4.67 14.47
C ASP A 114 -10.57 -3.96 13.13
N TRP A 115 -10.33 -4.72 12.06
CA TRP A 115 -10.10 -4.22 10.70
C TRP A 115 -10.96 -4.96 9.66
N ASP A 116 -11.33 -4.26 8.58
CA ASP A 116 -11.97 -4.85 7.40
C ASP A 116 -10.96 -5.16 6.30
N VAL A 117 -9.92 -4.33 6.16
CA VAL A 117 -8.86 -4.48 5.15
C VAL A 117 -7.49 -4.24 5.77
N LEU A 118 -6.56 -5.15 5.51
CA LEU A 118 -5.16 -5.07 5.96
C LEU A 118 -4.24 -4.95 4.74
N ILE A 119 -3.37 -3.94 4.73
CA ILE A 119 -2.41 -3.67 3.66
C ILE A 119 -1.01 -3.72 4.27
N ALA A 120 -0.15 -4.60 3.74
CA ALA A 120 1.25 -4.69 4.12
C ALA A 120 2.15 -4.51 2.89
N HIS A 121 2.94 -3.44 2.86
CA HIS A 121 3.87 -3.12 1.78
C HIS A 121 5.31 -3.40 2.22
N PHE A 122 5.85 -4.49 1.70
CA PHE A 122 7.25 -4.90 1.87
C PHE A 122 8.13 -4.28 0.78
N LEU A 123 9.38 -3.96 1.11
CA LEU A 123 10.43 -3.65 0.15
C LEU A 123 10.81 -4.90 -0.65
N GLY A 124 10.92 -6.05 0.02
CA GLY A 124 11.13 -7.35 -0.63
C GLY A 124 12.54 -7.56 -1.20
N VAL A 125 13.56 -7.01 -0.53
CA VAL A 125 14.98 -7.10 -0.92
C VAL A 125 15.71 -8.17 -0.13
#